data_AF-A0A834LWZ4-F1
#
_entry.id   AF-A0A834LWZ4-F1
#
_cell.length_a   1.000
_cell.length_b   1.000
_cell.length_c   1.000
_cell.angle_alpha   90.00
_cell.angle_beta   90.00
_cell.angle_gamma   90.00
#
_symmetry.space_group_name_H-M   'P 1'
#
loop_
_entity.id
_entity.type
_entity.pdbx_description
1 polymer ?
#
loop_
_entity_poly.entity_id
_entity_poly.type
_entity_poly.pdbx_seq_one_letter_code
_entity_poly.pdbx_strand_id
1 'polypeptide(L)'
;MGYVCLQVIAGEFGKRYGPKWFLVGSMIMNSAACMMIPFMASKFDYGGVIACRVVQGLFQGFFFPSVHNILGKWAPPSERATLGNIVFTGVAFGTIFAILITGTISASWAGWPAAFYFFGSLGLGWCIVWILLGANTPSDHKSISAEEKFYIESSLQDDLHKKVPKTPWKEILTSMPVWAIVVANFGQNWGYATLLTEISNYLNKVCNQDISENSLLSAAPYTALFLLGLAFGPIADWLVAKKYLSPANTRKLMNTI
;
A
#
# COMPACT_ATOMS: atom_id res chain seq x y z
N MET A 1 -14.18 -0.75 8.25
CA MET A 1 -15.16 0.35 8.13
C MET A 1 -14.58 1.75 8.35
N GLY A 2 -13.65 2.00 9.29
CA GLY A 2 -13.02 3.34 9.42
C GLY A 2 -12.10 3.77 8.26
N TYR A 3 -11.60 2.80 7.50
CA TYR A 3 -10.61 2.99 6.42
C TYR A 3 -11.10 3.87 5.26
N VAL A 4 -12.34 3.69 4.81
CA VAL A 4 -12.85 4.33 3.58
C VAL A 4 -13.16 5.82 3.81
N CYS A 5 -13.81 6.16 4.93
CA CYS A 5 -14.15 7.55 5.22
C CYS A 5 -12.89 8.40 5.46
N LEU A 6 -11.89 7.83 6.14
CA LEU A 6 -10.62 8.51 6.39
C LEU A 6 -9.79 8.69 5.12
N GLN A 7 -9.86 7.76 4.16
CA GLN A 7 -9.14 7.91 2.89
C GLN A 7 -9.57 9.13 2.08
N VAL A 8 -10.88 9.40 2.04
CA VAL A 8 -11.43 10.55 1.30
C VAL A 8 -10.99 11.86 1.94
N ILE A 9 -11.06 11.93 3.28
CA ILE A 9 -10.61 13.10 4.06
C ILE A 9 -9.08 13.27 3.92
N ALA A 10 -8.32 12.18 4.09
CA ALA A 10 -6.87 12.16 3.94
C ALA A 10 -6.42 12.65 2.55
N GLY A 11 -7.15 12.30 1.50
CA GLY A 11 -6.86 12.74 0.14
C GLY A 11 -6.98 14.25 -0.05
N GLU A 12 -7.96 14.91 0.58
CA GLU A 12 -8.14 16.36 0.52
C GLU A 12 -7.13 17.11 1.41
N PHE A 13 -6.89 16.59 2.63
CA PHE A 13 -5.92 17.18 3.55
C PHE A 13 -4.46 17.00 3.09
N GLY A 14 -4.12 15.85 2.49
CA GLY A 14 -2.80 15.56 1.95
C GLY A 14 -2.39 16.49 0.81
N LYS A 15 -3.36 17.01 0.04
CA LYS A 15 -3.11 18.03 -0.99
C LYS A 15 -2.71 19.39 -0.40
N ARG A 16 -3.23 19.73 0.79
CA ARG A 16 -3.03 21.07 1.41
C ARG A 16 -1.83 21.15 2.35
N TYR A 17 -1.59 20.12 3.17
CA TYR A 17 -0.57 20.16 4.23
C TYR A 17 0.70 19.34 3.92
N GLY A 18 0.76 18.71 2.74
CA GLY A 18 1.92 17.94 2.29
C GLY A 18 1.81 16.46 2.64
N PRO A 19 1.86 15.56 1.64
CA PRO A 19 1.62 14.13 1.86
C PRO A 19 2.76 13.41 2.62
N LYS A 20 3.96 13.99 2.69
CA LYS A 20 5.11 13.41 3.43
C LYS A 20 4.77 13.20 4.91
N TRP A 21 4.24 14.22 5.57
CA TRP A 21 4.01 14.19 7.02
C TRP A 21 2.83 13.29 7.41
N PHE A 22 1.80 13.20 6.56
CA PHE A 22 0.73 12.23 6.76
C PHE A 22 1.24 10.79 6.63
N LEU A 23 2.10 10.51 5.65
CA LEU A 23 2.69 9.20 5.48
C LEU A 23 3.53 8.81 6.72
N VAL A 24 4.43 9.70 7.17
CA VAL A 24 5.25 9.49 8.36
C VAL A 24 4.39 9.31 9.61
N GLY A 25 3.43 10.22 9.85
CA GLY A 25 2.55 10.15 11.02
C GLY A 25 1.74 8.86 11.06
N SER A 26 1.19 8.43 9.91
CA SER A 26 0.47 7.16 9.80
C SER A 26 1.35 5.96 10.12
N MET A 27 2.61 5.97 9.66
CA MET A 27 3.54 4.87 9.85
C MET A 27 4.08 4.81 11.29
N ILE A 28 4.37 5.96 11.91
CA ILE A 28 4.76 6.03 13.33
C ILE A 28 3.65 5.47 14.21
N MET A 29 2.40 5.91 14.00
CA MET A 29 1.26 5.43 14.80
C MET A 29 1.01 3.94 14.60
N ASN A 30 1.09 3.44 13.37
CA ASN A 30 0.96 2.01 13.09
C ASN A 30 2.08 1.18 13.73
N SER A 31 3.32 1.67 13.67
CA SER A 31 4.49 0.99 14.24
C SER A 31 4.45 0.98 15.76
N ALA A 32 4.10 2.11 16.39
CA ALA A 32 3.92 2.20 17.83
C ALA A 32 2.79 1.28 18.32
N ALA A 33 1.62 1.31 17.64
CA ALA A 33 0.52 0.42 17.96
C ALA A 33 0.91 -1.06 17.78
N CYS A 34 1.73 -1.39 16.76
CA CYS A 34 2.26 -2.74 16.55
C CYS A 34 3.11 -3.21 17.74
N MET A 35 4.06 -2.39 18.20
CA MET A 35 4.91 -2.70 19.35
C MET A 35 4.12 -2.79 20.65
N MET A 36 3.01 -2.07 20.77
CA MET A 36 2.16 -2.13 21.96
C MET A 36 1.31 -3.41 22.03
N ILE A 37 1.11 -4.15 20.93
CA ILE A 37 0.23 -5.33 20.90
C ILE A 37 0.62 -6.38 21.95
N PRO A 38 1.89 -6.83 22.07
CA PRO A 38 2.23 -7.83 23.08
C PRO A 38 2.01 -7.37 24.52
N PHE A 39 2.33 -6.10 24.81
CA PHE A 39 2.10 -5.51 26.13
C PHE A 39 0.60 -5.44 26.46
N MET A 40 -0.21 -4.96 25.51
CA MET A 40 -1.65 -4.83 25.67
C MET A 40 -2.34 -6.19 25.77
N ALA A 41 -1.87 -7.20 25.03
CA ALA A 41 -2.34 -8.57 25.16
C ALA A 41 -2.07 -9.13 26.56
N SER A 42 -0.90 -8.85 27.14
CA SER A 42 -0.56 -9.35 28.49
C SER A 42 -1.38 -8.72 29.61
N LYS A 43 -1.82 -7.46 29.46
CA LYS A 43 -2.52 -6.69 30.50
C LYS A 43 -4.03 -6.72 30.37
N PHE A 44 -4.54 -6.72 29.14
CA PHE A 44 -5.96 -6.54 28.83
C PHE A 44 -6.51 -7.62 27.89
N ASP A 45 -5.73 -8.70 27.67
CA ASP A 45 -6.09 -9.85 26.85
C ASP A 45 -6.60 -9.42 25.45
N TYR A 46 -7.67 -10.02 24.95
CA TYR A 46 -8.24 -9.71 23.64
C TYR A 46 -8.68 -8.25 23.49
N GLY A 47 -9.15 -7.61 24.57
CA GLY A 47 -9.63 -6.23 24.56
C GLY A 47 -8.52 -5.23 24.21
N GLY A 48 -7.32 -5.45 24.75
CA GLY A 48 -6.14 -4.63 24.45
C GLY A 48 -5.70 -4.76 22.99
N VAL A 49 -5.73 -5.99 22.45
CA VAL A 49 -5.37 -6.24 21.04
C VAL A 49 -6.37 -5.57 20.10
N ILE A 50 -7.67 -5.65 20.39
CA ILE A 50 -8.72 -4.98 19.60
C ILE A 50 -8.49 -3.46 19.59
N ALA A 51 -8.18 -2.85 20.73
CA ALA A 51 -7.89 -1.42 20.80
C ALA A 51 -6.70 -1.03 19.91
N CYS A 52 -5.59 -1.77 19.96
CA CYS A 52 -4.44 -1.56 19.08
C CYS A 52 -4.82 -1.69 17.59
N ARG A 53 -5.62 -2.70 17.23
CA ARG A 53 -6.07 -2.92 15.85
C ARG A 53 -6.99 -1.82 15.34
N VAL A 54 -7.87 -1.28 16.19
CA VAL A 54 -8.70 -0.12 15.85
C VAL A 54 -7.82 1.09 15.56
N VAL A 55 -6.83 1.37 16.42
CA VAL A 55 -5.87 2.46 16.21
C VAL A 55 -5.13 2.28 14.88
N GLN A 56 -4.58 1.10 14.62
CA GLN A 56 -3.91 0.81 13.34
C GLN A 56 -4.83 1.07 12.15
N GLY A 57 -6.07 0.56 12.17
CA GLY A 57 -7.03 0.73 11.09
C GLY A 57 -7.41 2.21 10.83
N LEU A 58 -7.47 3.04 11.87
CA LEU A 58 -7.71 4.48 11.73
C LEU A 58 -6.53 5.16 11.02
N PHE A 59 -5.30 4.91 11.46
CA PHE A 59 -4.13 5.58 10.89
C PHE A 59 -3.73 5.03 9.52
N GLN A 60 -3.96 3.75 9.26
CA GLN A 60 -3.69 3.14 7.96
C GLN A 60 -4.50 3.79 6.83
N GLY A 61 -5.67 4.37 7.13
CA GLY A 61 -6.50 5.10 6.17
C GLY A 61 -5.79 6.29 5.51
N PHE A 62 -4.75 6.83 6.12
CA PHE A 62 -3.96 7.94 5.55
C PHE A 62 -2.80 7.47 4.65
N PHE A 63 -2.43 6.19 4.72
CA PHE A 63 -1.22 5.67 4.07
C PHE A 63 -1.34 5.70 2.54
N PHE A 64 -2.30 4.94 1.97
CA PHE A 64 -2.46 4.81 0.53
C PHE A 64 -2.76 6.13 -0.19
N PRO A 65 -3.63 7.03 0.33
CA PRO A 65 -3.83 8.34 -0.27
C PRO A 65 -2.54 9.18 -0.27
N SER A 66 -1.73 9.11 0.79
CA SER A 66 -0.47 9.85 0.86
C SER A 66 0.53 9.34 -0.18
N VAL A 67 0.65 8.02 -0.34
CA VAL A 67 1.48 7.40 -1.37
C VAL A 67 1.05 7.84 -2.77
N HIS A 68 -0.25 7.79 -3.09
CA HIS A 68 -0.76 8.24 -4.39
C HIS A 68 -0.51 9.74 -4.62
N ASN A 69 -0.64 10.58 -3.59
CA ASN A 69 -0.36 12.01 -3.70
C ASN A 69 1.13 12.29 -3.95
N ILE A 70 2.03 11.57 -3.27
CA ILE A 70 3.49 11.66 -3.53
C ILE A 70 3.77 11.23 -4.97
N LEU A 71 3.27 10.07 -5.39
CA LEU A 71 3.46 9.57 -6.74
C LEU A 71 2.93 10.56 -7.80
N GLY A 72 1.79 11.21 -7.54
CA GLY A 72 1.25 12.23 -8.43
C GLY A 72 2.15 13.46 -8.60
N LYS A 73 2.95 13.81 -7.59
CA LYS A 73 3.88 14.96 -7.61
C LYS A 73 5.28 14.62 -8.11
N TRP A 74 5.65 13.35 -8.08
CA TRP A 74 7.01 12.88 -8.38
C TRP A 74 7.11 12.07 -9.68
N ALA A 75 6.04 11.42 -10.11
CA ALA A 75 6.05 10.59 -11.30
C ALA A 75 5.50 11.34 -12.53
N PRO A 76 6.32 11.53 -13.58
CA PRO A 76 5.87 12.04 -14.87
C PRO A 76 4.72 11.19 -15.45
N PRO A 77 3.78 11.77 -16.22
CA PRO A 77 2.62 11.03 -16.74
C PRO A 77 2.96 9.78 -17.56
N SER A 78 4.09 9.80 -18.29
CA SER A 78 4.59 8.68 -19.10
C SER A 78 5.07 7.49 -18.24
N GLU A 79 5.63 7.76 -17.07
CA GLU A 79 6.28 6.76 -16.19
C GLU A 79 5.44 6.42 -14.96
N ARG A 80 4.34 7.16 -14.73
CA ARG A 80 3.49 7.03 -13.54
C ARG A 80 2.93 5.62 -13.34
N ALA A 81 2.58 4.92 -14.41
CA ALA A 81 2.09 3.55 -14.33
C ALA A 81 3.18 2.59 -13.83
N THR A 82 4.38 2.66 -14.42
CA THR A 82 5.52 1.82 -14.05
C THR A 82 5.99 2.10 -12.62
N LEU A 83 6.18 3.37 -12.25
CA LEU A 83 6.57 3.76 -10.89
C LEU A 83 5.50 3.36 -9.86
N GLY A 84 4.22 3.53 -10.20
CA GLY A 84 3.12 3.05 -9.37
C GLY A 84 3.17 1.54 -9.16
N ASN A 85 3.38 0.77 -10.23
CA ASN A 85 3.49 -0.69 -10.15
C ASN A 85 4.64 -1.14 -9.25
N ILE A 86 5.81 -0.51 -9.36
CA ILE A 86 6.97 -0.80 -8.49
C ILE A 86 6.61 -0.57 -7.02
N VAL A 87 5.98 0.56 -6.71
CA VAL A 87 5.56 0.90 -5.34
C VAL A 87 4.55 -0.11 -4.79
N PHE A 88 3.52 -0.48 -5.56
CA PHE A 88 2.47 -1.39 -5.08
C PHE A 88 2.92 -2.86 -5.03
N THR A 89 3.84 -3.26 -5.89
CA THR A 89 4.45 -4.59 -5.83
C THR A 89 5.23 -4.80 -4.53
N GLY A 90 5.73 -3.71 -3.92
CA GLY A 90 6.32 -3.72 -2.58
C GLY A 90 5.39 -4.26 -1.49
N VAL A 91 4.07 -4.15 -1.64
CA VAL A 91 3.09 -4.72 -0.69
C VAL A 91 3.17 -6.24 -0.67
N ALA A 92 3.17 -6.88 -1.85
CA ALA A 92 3.28 -8.33 -1.96
C ALA A 92 4.63 -8.83 -1.42
N PHE A 93 5.72 -8.13 -1.77
CA PHE A 93 7.05 -8.44 -1.24
C PHE A 93 7.11 -8.33 0.28
N GLY A 94 6.55 -7.25 0.84
CA GLY A 94 6.46 -7.04 2.28
C GLY A 94 5.67 -8.14 2.98
N THR A 95 4.56 -8.61 2.39
CA THR A 95 3.78 -9.74 2.91
C THR A 95 4.59 -11.03 2.93
N ILE A 96 5.30 -11.36 1.85
CA ILE A 96 6.16 -12.55 1.78
C ILE A 96 7.24 -12.48 2.87
N PHE A 97 7.93 -11.35 2.94
CA PHE A 97 8.96 -11.12 3.95
C PHE A 97 8.38 -11.22 5.37
N ALA A 98 7.21 -10.64 5.61
CA ALA A 98 6.55 -10.67 6.90
C ALA A 98 6.17 -12.10 7.32
N ILE A 99 5.59 -12.90 6.43
CA ILE A 99 5.22 -14.30 6.70
C ILE A 99 6.45 -15.12 7.06
N LEU A 100 7.52 -15.05 6.25
CA LEU A 100 8.73 -15.84 6.45
C LEU A 100 9.43 -15.49 7.77
N ILE A 101 9.64 -14.19 8.03
CA ILE A 101 10.33 -13.74 9.24
C ILE A 101 9.47 -13.94 10.49
N THR A 102 8.15 -13.72 10.41
CA THR A 102 7.26 -13.98 11.56
C THR A 102 7.26 -15.47 11.91
N GLY A 103 7.25 -16.36 10.92
CA GLY A 103 7.31 -17.80 11.14
C GLY A 103 8.59 -18.23 11.87
N THR A 104 9.75 -17.76 11.39
CA THR A 104 11.05 -18.10 12.01
C THR A 104 11.21 -17.51 13.40
N ILE A 105 10.81 -16.25 13.62
CA ILE A 105 10.89 -15.62 14.94
C ILE A 105 9.93 -16.28 15.92
N SER A 106 8.70 -16.58 15.50
CA SER A 106 7.68 -17.15 16.39
C SER A 106 8.02 -18.58 16.82
N ALA A 107 8.71 -19.35 15.97
CA ALA A 107 9.22 -20.68 16.31
C ALA A 107 10.48 -20.65 17.21
N SER A 108 11.13 -19.49 17.37
CA SER A 108 12.29 -19.33 18.23
C SER A 108 11.91 -19.17 19.70
N TRP A 109 12.91 -19.25 20.58
CA TRP A 109 12.75 -19.00 22.03
C TRP A 109 12.21 -17.58 22.36
N ALA A 110 12.29 -16.63 21.42
CA ALA A 110 11.79 -15.28 21.59
C ALA A 110 10.26 -15.17 21.45
N GLY A 111 9.61 -16.20 20.86
CA GLY A 111 8.18 -16.30 20.69
C GLY A 111 7.56 -15.24 19.77
N TRP A 112 6.23 -15.28 19.67
CA TRP A 112 5.46 -14.38 18.81
C TRP A 112 5.61 -12.87 19.13
N PRO A 113 5.82 -12.41 20.39
CA PRO A 113 5.96 -10.98 20.68
C PRO A 113 7.15 -10.32 19.96
N ALA A 114 8.23 -11.08 19.74
CA ALA A 114 9.44 -10.56 19.11
C ALA A 114 9.20 -10.11 17.66
N ALA A 115 8.28 -10.74 16.93
CA ALA A 115 7.93 -10.34 15.58
C ALA A 115 7.31 -8.92 15.57
N PHE A 116 6.42 -8.62 16.53
CA PHE A 116 5.79 -7.29 16.66
C PHE A 116 6.82 -6.19 16.95
N TYR A 117 7.78 -6.45 17.83
CA TYR A 117 8.86 -5.50 18.11
C TYR A 117 9.77 -5.29 16.91
N PHE A 118 10.11 -6.37 16.19
CA PHE A 118 10.93 -6.30 14.98
C PHE A 118 10.26 -5.43 13.90
N PHE A 119 9.03 -5.74 13.48
CA PHE A 119 8.35 -4.96 12.45
C PHE A 119 8.05 -3.52 12.89
N GLY A 120 7.71 -3.32 14.16
CA GLY A 120 7.54 -1.99 14.73
C GLY A 120 8.82 -1.15 14.64
N SER A 121 9.97 -1.72 15.04
CA SER A 121 11.26 -1.04 14.93
C SER A 121 11.67 -0.77 13.49
N LEU A 122 11.41 -1.71 12.57
CA LEU A 122 11.69 -1.55 11.14
C LEU A 122 10.87 -0.41 10.55
N GLY A 123 9.60 -0.32 10.91
CA GLY A 123 8.70 0.76 10.50
C GLY A 123 9.14 2.13 11.02
N LEU A 124 9.58 2.22 12.27
CA LEU A 124 10.14 3.45 12.84
C LEU A 124 11.47 3.84 12.17
N GLY A 125 12.35 2.87 11.92
CA GLY A 125 13.59 3.08 11.19
C GLY A 125 13.35 3.65 9.78
N TRP A 126 12.38 3.08 9.07
CA TRP A 126 11.95 3.60 7.77
C TRP A 126 11.42 5.04 7.87
N CYS A 127 10.67 5.38 8.93
CA CYS A 127 10.21 6.77 9.16
C CYS A 127 11.38 7.73 9.31
N ILE A 128 12.44 7.36 10.03
CA ILE A 128 13.64 8.20 10.19
C ILE A 128 14.28 8.45 8.82
N VAL A 129 14.50 7.39 8.04
CA VAL A 129 15.05 7.50 6.69
C VAL A 129 14.19 8.40 5.80
N TRP A 130 12.87 8.22 5.83
CA TRP A 130 11.93 9.02 5.03
C TRP A 130 11.82 10.48 5.48
N ILE A 131 11.97 10.77 6.78
CA ILE A 131 12.04 12.15 7.28
C ILE A 131 13.29 12.85 6.76
N LEU A 132 14.44 12.16 6.74
CA LEU A 132 15.71 12.72 6.29
C LEU A 132 15.78 12.89 4.76
N LEU A 133 15.30 11.90 4.00
CA LEU A 133 15.46 11.85 2.54
C LEU A 133 14.21 12.29 1.76
N GLY A 134 13.00 12.03 2.28
CA GLY A 134 11.77 12.31 1.54
C GLY A 134 11.46 13.81 1.42
N ALA A 135 10.79 14.24 0.35
CA ALA A 135 10.29 15.61 0.20
C ALA A 135 8.87 15.64 -0.38
N ASN A 136 8.12 16.70 -0.08
CA ASN A 136 6.72 16.85 -0.50
C ASN A 136 6.59 17.12 -2.01
N THR A 137 7.56 17.80 -2.59
CA THR A 137 7.66 18.15 -4.00
C THR A 137 9.12 18.02 -4.47
N PRO A 138 9.35 17.84 -5.78
CA PRO A 138 10.70 17.89 -6.35
C PRO A 138 11.43 19.21 -6.02
N SER A 139 10.69 20.34 -5.97
CA SER A 139 11.23 21.65 -5.64
C SER A 139 11.84 21.76 -4.23
N ASP A 140 11.29 21.01 -3.27
CA ASP A 140 11.70 21.02 -1.86
C ASP A 140 12.84 20.03 -1.58
N HIS A 141 13.19 19.20 -2.56
CA HIS A 141 14.19 18.15 -2.37
C HIS A 141 15.61 18.70 -2.44
N LYS A 142 16.42 18.45 -1.41
CA LYS A 142 17.74 19.08 -1.24
C LYS A 142 18.81 18.57 -2.20
N SER A 143 18.71 17.32 -2.65
CA SER A 143 19.76 16.64 -3.43
C SER A 143 19.31 16.20 -4.82
N ILE A 144 18.23 16.78 -5.35
CA ILE A 144 17.76 16.49 -6.71
C ILE A 144 18.65 17.22 -7.73
N SER A 145 18.93 16.58 -8.86
CA SER A 145 19.65 17.23 -9.97
C SER A 145 18.78 18.31 -10.61
N ALA A 146 19.40 19.34 -11.18
CA ALA A 146 18.67 20.43 -11.82
C ALA A 146 17.93 19.92 -13.08
N GLU A 147 18.54 18.98 -13.79
CA GLU A 147 18.01 18.34 -14.98
C GLU A 147 16.75 17.52 -14.66
N GLU A 148 16.81 16.69 -13.61
CA GLU A 148 15.67 15.86 -13.19
C GLU A 148 14.54 16.70 -12.62
N LYS A 149 14.86 17.72 -11.82
CA LYS A 149 13.87 18.67 -11.30
C LYS A 149 13.14 19.36 -12.45
N PHE A 150 13.86 19.86 -13.44
CA PHE A 150 13.26 20.50 -14.61
C PHE A 150 12.41 19.52 -15.43
N TYR A 151 12.87 18.29 -15.64
CA TYR A 151 12.12 17.25 -16.34
C TYR A 151 10.78 16.94 -15.66
N ILE A 152 10.78 16.74 -14.33
CA ILE A 152 9.56 16.44 -13.58
C ILE A 152 8.61 17.65 -13.57
N GLU A 153 9.11 18.85 -13.28
CA GLU A 153 8.28 20.06 -13.20
C GLU A 153 7.67 20.43 -14.56
N SER A 154 8.44 20.35 -15.66
CA SER A 154 7.94 20.61 -17.02
C SER A 154 6.92 19.55 -17.46
N SER A 155 7.12 18.27 -17.10
CA SER A 155 6.17 17.20 -17.39
C SER A 155 4.85 17.32 -16.61
N LEU A 156 4.84 18.07 -15.51
CA LEU A 156 3.67 18.30 -14.65
C LEU A 156 3.02 19.68 -14.86
N GLN A 157 3.65 20.60 -15.61
CA GLN A 157 3.17 21.98 -15.81
C GLN A 157 1.76 22.05 -16.44
N ASP A 158 1.43 21.11 -17.33
CA ASP A 158 0.08 21.00 -17.94
C ASP A 158 -1.04 20.69 -16.93
N ASP A 159 -0.69 20.10 -15.78
CA ASP A 159 -1.61 19.80 -14.69
C ASP A 159 -1.66 20.93 -13.63
N LEU A 160 -0.57 21.70 -13.46
CA LEU A 160 -0.46 22.76 -12.44
C LEU A 160 -1.14 24.08 -12.81
N HIS A 161 -1.19 24.44 -14.10
CA HIS A 161 -1.80 25.71 -14.55
C HIS A 161 -3.33 25.65 -14.72
N LYS A 162 -3.95 24.46 -14.64
CA LYS A 162 -5.40 24.34 -14.60
C LYS A 162 -5.87 24.68 -13.19
N LYS A 163 -6.62 25.78 -13.04
CA LYS A 163 -7.39 26.05 -11.80
C LYS A 163 -8.14 24.78 -11.45
N VAL A 164 -7.76 24.12 -10.35
CA VAL A 164 -8.45 22.92 -9.87
C VAL A 164 -9.90 23.35 -9.56
N PRO A 165 -10.89 22.95 -10.38
CA PRO A 165 -12.26 23.31 -10.09
C PRO A 165 -12.67 22.64 -8.77
N LYS A 166 -13.66 23.20 -8.08
CA LYS A 166 -14.22 22.56 -6.88
C LYS A 166 -14.58 21.12 -7.23
N THR A 167 -14.04 20.16 -6.48
CA THR A 167 -14.26 18.73 -6.72
C THR A 167 -15.78 18.46 -6.80
N PRO A 168 -16.31 17.98 -7.94
CA PRO A 168 -17.75 17.82 -8.14
C PRO A 168 -18.23 16.53 -7.47
N TRP A 169 -18.29 16.53 -6.13
CA TRP A 169 -18.64 15.36 -5.32
C TRP A 169 -19.95 14.70 -5.74
N LYS A 170 -20.96 15.50 -6.08
CA LYS A 170 -22.27 14.99 -6.50
C LYS A 170 -22.16 14.19 -7.80
N GLU A 171 -21.49 14.71 -8.81
CA GLU A 171 -21.34 14.05 -10.11
C GLU A 171 -20.51 12.76 -10.00
N ILE A 172 -19.44 12.79 -9.19
CA ILE A 172 -18.61 11.61 -8.91
C ILE A 172 -19.45 10.51 -8.26
N LEU A 173 -20.26 10.85 -7.24
CA LEU A 173 -21.10 9.89 -6.53
C LEU A 173 -22.28 9.37 -7.36
N THR A 174 -22.69 10.09 -8.40
CA THR A 174 -23.75 9.63 -9.33
C THR A 174 -23.21 8.90 -10.56
N SER A 175 -21.90 8.80 -10.73
CA SER A 175 -21.26 8.25 -11.93
C SER A 175 -21.19 6.71 -11.89
N MET A 176 -21.80 6.05 -12.87
CA MET A 176 -21.79 4.58 -12.98
C MET A 176 -20.37 3.98 -13.11
N PRO A 177 -19.44 4.55 -13.90
CA PRO A 177 -18.05 4.10 -13.93
C PRO A 177 -17.35 4.12 -12.57
N VAL A 178 -17.63 5.10 -11.72
CA VAL A 178 -17.04 5.19 -10.37
C VAL A 178 -17.50 4.01 -9.52
N TRP A 179 -18.81 3.71 -9.53
CA TRP A 179 -19.36 2.57 -8.80
C TRP A 179 -18.86 1.22 -9.33
N ALA A 180 -18.68 1.07 -10.64
CA ALA A 180 -18.09 -0.14 -11.21
C ALA A 180 -16.67 -0.39 -10.68
N ILE A 181 -15.84 0.66 -10.57
CA ILE A 181 -14.50 0.58 -9.99
C ILE A 181 -14.57 0.26 -8.49
N VAL A 182 -15.49 0.88 -7.75
CA VAL A 182 -15.67 0.62 -6.31
C VAL A 182 -16.04 -0.84 -6.06
N VAL A 183 -16.98 -1.40 -6.81
CA VAL A 183 -17.38 -2.81 -6.68
C VAL A 183 -16.24 -3.76 -7.06
N ALA A 184 -15.53 -3.47 -8.15
CA ALA A 184 -14.37 -4.27 -8.56
C ALA A 184 -13.26 -4.25 -7.49
N ASN A 185 -12.94 -3.06 -6.94
CA ASN A 185 -11.94 -2.92 -5.90
C ASN A 185 -12.35 -3.59 -4.59
N PHE A 186 -13.65 -3.56 -4.24
CA PHE A 186 -14.19 -4.28 -3.11
C PHE A 186 -14.02 -5.80 -3.28
N GLY A 187 -14.39 -6.34 -4.44
CA GLY A 187 -14.21 -7.76 -4.76
C GLY A 187 -12.74 -8.19 -4.69
N GLN A 188 -11.84 -7.38 -5.24
CA GLN A 188 -10.39 -7.62 -5.17
C GLN A 188 -9.88 -7.64 -3.72
N ASN A 189 -10.22 -6.63 -2.92
CA ASN A 189 -9.80 -6.57 -1.52
C ASN A 189 -10.40 -7.71 -0.69
N TRP A 190 -11.65 -8.06 -0.94
CA TRP A 190 -12.31 -9.20 -0.28
C TRP A 190 -11.60 -10.51 -0.60
N GLY A 191 -11.33 -10.77 -1.88
CA GLY A 191 -10.62 -11.97 -2.32
C GLY A 191 -9.23 -12.06 -1.70
N TYR A 192 -8.47 -10.96 -1.75
CA TYR A 192 -7.15 -10.88 -1.13
C TYR A 192 -7.19 -11.13 0.39
N ALA A 193 -8.10 -10.47 1.11
CA ALA A 193 -8.24 -10.64 2.55
C ALA A 193 -8.66 -12.06 2.93
N THR A 194 -9.60 -12.65 2.20
CA THR A 194 -10.07 -14.03 2.41
C THR A 194 -8.92 -15.02 2.22
N LEU A 195 -8.14 -14.87 1.14
CA LEU A 195 -6.94 -15.68 0.92
C LEU A 195 -5.92 -15.50 2.05
N LEU A 196 -5.75 -14.28 2.57
CA LEU A 196 -4.80 -14.02 3.66
C LEU A 196 -5.20 -14.65 4.99
N THR A 197 -6.49 -14.63 5.33
CA THR A 197 -6.95 -15.16 6.63
C THR A 197 -7.21 -16.66 6.59
N GLU A 198 -7.79 -17.16 5.50
CA GLU A 198 -8.28 -18.54 5.45
C GLU A 198 -7.25 -19.54 4.92
N ILE A 199 -6.21 -19.10 4.20
CA ILE A 199 -5.22 -20.07 3.65
C ILE A 199 -4.48 -20.82 4.75
N SER A 200 -4.08 -20.12 5.82
CA SER A 200 -3.39 -20.75 6.95
C SER A 200 -4.34 -21.64 7.75
N ASN A 201 -5.61 -21.25 7.92
CA ASN A 201 -6.64 -22.07 8.56
C ASN A 201 -6.95 -23.34 7.75
N TYR A 202 -7.05 -23.23 6.43
CA TYR A 202 -7.35 -24.33 5.53
C TYR A 202 -6.20 -25.34 5.49
N LEU A 203 -4.95 -24.86 5.35
CA LEU A 203 -3.76 -25.73 5.36
C LEU A 203 -3.60 -26.47 6.69
N ASN A 204 -3.89 -25.82 7.81
CA ASN A 204 -3.83 -26.46 9.12
C ASN A 204 -4.96 -27.47 9.34
N LYS A 205 -6.22 -27.07 9.11
CA LYS A 205 -7.39 -27.88 9.47
C LYS A 205 -7.74 -28.98 8.46
N VAL A 206 -7.46 -28.78 7.17
CA VAL A 206 -7.86 -29.70 6.10
C VAL A 206 -6.69 -30.52 5.58
N CYS A 207 -5.50 -29.91 5.46
CA CYS A 207 -4.30 -30.60 4.98
C CYS A 207 -3.44 -31.22 6.11
N ASN A 208 -3.80 -31.04 7.39
CA ASN A 208 -3.03 -31.50 8.55
C ASN A 208 -1.55 -31.09 8.53
N GLN A 209 -1.23 -29.94 7.94
CA GLN A 209 0.14 -29.42 7.88
C GLN A 209 0.37 -28.46 9.05
N ASP A 210 1.49 -28.62 9.75
CA ASP A 210 1.83 -27.74 10.86
C ASP A 210 2.16 -26.33 10.36
N ILE A 211 1.61 -25.30 11.01
CA ILE A 211 1.68 -23.90 10.52
C ILE A 211 3.13 -23.42 10.46
N SER A 212 4.00 -23.99 11.29
CA SER A 212 5.44 -23.68 11.32
C SER A 212 6.22 -24.27 10.13
N GLU A 213 5.81 -25.42 9.58
CA GLU A 213 6.55 -26.09 8.50
C GLU A 213 6.19 -25.58 7.09
N ASN A 214 5.04 -24.92 6.91
CA ASN A 214 4.53 -24.52 5.58
C ASN A 214 4.35 -23.01 5.36
N SER A 215 5.17 -22.19 6.01
CA SER A 215 5.25 -20.74 5.74
C SER A 215 5.58 -20.44 4.26
N LEU A 216 6.40 -21.28 3.61
CA LEU A 216 6.68 -21.24 2.16
C LEU A 216 5.44 -21.46 1.30
N LEU A 217 4.59 -22.44 1.67
CA LEU A 217 3.36 -22.75 0.94
C LEU A 217 2.32 -21.64 1.10
N SER A 218 2.25 -21.05 2.30
CA SER A 218 1.39 -19.89 2.57
C SER A 218 1.84 -18.62 1.82
N ALA A 219 3.14 -18.51 1.51
CA ALA A 219 3.68 -17.41 0.71
C ALA A 219 3.46 -17.59 -0.81
N ALA A 220 3.27 -18.82 -1.30
CA ALA A 220 3.17 -19.14 -2.72
C ALA A 220 2.17 -18.28 -3.54
N PRO A 221 0.90 -18.05 -3.13
CA PRO A 221 -0.02 -17.21 -3.90
C PRO A 221 0.43 -15.74 -3.95
N TYR A 222 1.09 -15.25 -2.90
CA TYR A 222 1.64 -13.89 -2.87
C TYR A 222 2.91 -13.77 -3.71
N THR A 223 3.73 -14.81 -3.75
CA THR A 223 4.88 -14.90 -4.65
C THR A 223 4.43 -14.93 -6.11
N ALA A 224 3.38 -15.70 -6.43
CA ALA A 224 2.78 -15.68 -7.76
C ALA A 224 2.24 -14.29 -8.10
N LEU A 225 1.50 -13.65 -7.18
CA LEU A 225 1.00 -12.29 -7.35
C LEU A 225 2.14 -11.27 -7.60
N PHE A 226 3.24 -11.39 -6.85
CA PHE A 226 4.42 -10.54 -7.00
C PHE A 226 5.08 -10.73 -8.37
N LEU A 227 5.35 -11.98 -8.77
CA LEU A 227 6.01 -12.29 -10.05
C LEU A 227 5.13 -11.91 -11.25
N LEU A 228 3.83 -12.21 -11.18
CA LEU A 228 2.89 -11.83 -12.23
C LEU A 228 2.71 -10.31 -12.31
N GLY A 229 2.65 -9.61 -11.17
CA GLY A 229 2.59 -8.14 -11.13
C GLY A 229 3.80 -7.46 -11.79
N LEU A 230 5.00 -8.03 -11.60
CA LEU A 230 6.22 -7.58 -12.27
C LEU A 230 6.22 -7.87 -13.77
N ALA A 231 5.61 -8.96 -14.22
CA ALA A 231 5.57 -9.36 -15.63
C ALA A 231 4.48 -8.62 -16.43
N PHE A 232 3.27 -8.52 -15.88
CA PHE A 232 2.11 -7.96 -16.59
C PHE A 232 2.18 -6.44 -16.77
N GLY A 233 2.85 -5.71 -15.88
CA GLY A 233 3.08 -4.26 -16.04
C GLY A 233 3.80 -3.92 -17.37
N PRO A 234 5.02 -4.43 -17.59
CA PRO A 234 5.74 -4.27 -18.85
C PRO A 234 4.99 -4.81 -20.07
N ILE A 235 4.26 -5.92 -19.93
CA ILE A 235 3.44 -6.47 -21.03
C ILE A 235 2.30 -5.51 -21.41
N ALA A 236 1.64 -4.91 -20.42
CA ALA A 236 0.59 -3.92 -20.66
C ALA A 236 1.14 -2.67 -21.34
N ASP A 237 2.29 -2.16 -20.88
CA ASP A 237 2.96 -1.01 -21.48
C ASP A 237 3.42 -1.32 -22.92
N TRP A 238 3.93 -2.53 -23.16
CA TRP A 238 4.32 -3.00 -24.50
C TRP A 238 3.12 -3.10 -25.46
N LEU A 239 1.98 -3.63 -25.01
CA LEU A 239 0.75 -3.74 -25.80
C LEU A 239 0.22 -2.36 -26.23
N VAL A 240 0.31 -1.36 -25.34
CA VAL A 240 -0.09 0.02 -25.63
C VAL A 240 0.94 0.71 -26.54
N ALA A 241 2.24 0.57 -26.26
CA ALA A 241 3.31 1.19 -27.05
C ALA A 241 3.34 0.69 -28.50
N LYS A 242 3.07 -0.60 -28.72
CA LYS A 242 2.95 -1.20 -30.06
C LYS A 242 1.60 -0.96 -30.72
N LYS A 243 0.66 -0.27 -30.05
CA LYS A 243 -0.70 0.02 -30.52
C LYS A 243 -1.52 -1.24 -30.87
N TYR A 244 -1.20 -2.40 -30.28
CA TYR A 244 -1.97 -3.63 -30.49
C TYR A 244 -3.34 -3.57 -29.83
N LEU A 245 -3.45 -2.86 -28.70
CA LEU A 245 -4.70 -2.61 -27.99
C LEU A 245 -4.80 -1.14 -27.60
N SER A 246 -6.03 -0.62 -27.57
CA SER A 246 -6.28 0.72 -27.02
C SER A 246 -6.00 0.72 -25.51
N PRO A 247 -5.58 1.85 -24.91
CA PRO A 247 -5.33 1.94 -23.47
C PRO A 247 -6.51 1.48 -22.61
N ALA A 248 -7.74 1.72 -23.09
CA ALA A 248 -8.96 1.27 -22.41
C ALA A 248 -9.13 -0.25 -22.45
N ASN A 249 -8.83 -0.90 -23.59
CA ASN A 249 -8.97 -2.34 -23.73
C ASN A 249 -7.84 -3.09 -23.01
N THR A 250 -6.61 -2.56 -23.02
CA THR A 250 -5.50 -3.11 -22.23
C THR A 250 -5.83 -3.07 -20.74
N ARG A 251 -6.36 -1.94 -20.23
CA ARG A 251 -6.76 -1.84 -18.81
C ARG A 251 -7.89 -2.80 -18.44
N LYS A 252 -8.86 -3.05 -19.34
CA LYS A 252 -9.93 -4.03 -19.10
C LYS A 252 -9.38 -5.46 -19.06
N LEU A 253 -8.52 -5.81 -20.02
CA LEU A 253 -7.89 -7.13 -20.09
C LEU A 253 -7.06 -7.42 -18.82
N MET A 254 -6.21 -6.48 -18.41
CA MET A 254 -5.35 -6.63 -17.23
C MET A 254 -6.11 -6.64 -15.89
N ASN A 255 -7.37 -6.18 -15.86
CA ASN A 255 -8.22 -6.30 -14.67
C ASN A 255 -9.08 -7.58 -14.68
N THR A 256 -9.13 -8.30 -15.81
CA THR A 256 -9.92 -9.53 -15.96
C THR A 256 -9.08 -10.78 -15.71
N ILE A 257 -7.76 -10.67 -15.87
CA ILE A 257 -6.75 -11.72 -15.68
C ILE A 257 -6.00 -11.43 -14.40
#